data_AF-A0A532DQQ7-F1
#
_entry.id   AF-A0A532DQQ7-F1
#
_cell.length_a   1.000
_cell.length_b   1.000
_cell.length_c   1.000
_cell.angle_alpha   90.00
_cell.angle_beta   90.00
_cell.angle_gamma   90.00
#
_symmetry.space_group_name_H-M   'P 1'
#
loop_
_entity.id
_entity.type
_entity.pdbx_description
1 polymer ?
#
loop_
_entity_poly.entity_id
_entity_poly.type
_entity_poly.pdbx_seq_one_letter_code
_entity_poly.pdbx_strand_id
1 'polypeptide(L)' 'MAKKRAEEPDEVKLKKKIGVKLTDQGNQEGGADLRSLKKRLKREQRKRRALVQRKKRAAGSKGAAATSA' A
#
# COMPACT_ATOMS: atom_id res chain seq x y z
N MET A 1 19.12 17.14 -13.60
CA MET A 1 17.89 16.65 -12.93
C MET A 1 17.92 15.13 -12.84
N ALA A 2 18.52 14.58 -11.79
CA ALA A 2 18.60 13.13 -11.62
C ALA A 2 17.19 12.55 -11.52
N LYS A 3 16.84 11.67 -12.48
CA LYS A 3 15.56 10.94 -12.49
C LYS A 3 15.49 10.13 -11.20
N LYS A 4 14.67 10.56 -10.23
CA LYS A 4 14.43 9.78 -9.00
C LYS A 4 13.90 8.42 -9.45
N ARG A 5 14.69 7.36 -9.28
CA ARG A 5 14.23 5.98 -9.50
C ARG A 5 12.93 5.83 -8.72
N ALA A 6 11.89 5.31 -9.37
CA ALA A 6 10.61 5.06 -8.73
C ALA A 6 10.88 4.22 -7.47
N GLU A 7 10.79 4.87 -6.31
CA GLU A 7 11.11 4.23 -5.06
C GLU A 7 10.14 3.07 -4.88
N GLU A 8 10.65 1.90 -4.46
CA GLU A 8 9.80 0.73 -4.30
C GLU A 8 8.58 1.08 -3.43
N PRO A 9 7.36 0.66 -3.82
CA PRO A 9 6.17 0.96 -3.05
C PRO A 9 6.35 0.47 -1.61
N ASP A 10 5.96 1.29 -0.65
CA ASP A 10 6.09 0.96 0.79
C ASP A 10 5.41 -0.38 1.13
N GLU A 11 4.38 -0.78 0.37
CA GLU A 11 3.75 -2.09 0.48
C GLU A 11 4.73 -3.25 0.23
N VAL A 12 5.60 -3.13 -0.78
CA VAL A 12 6.59 -4.17 -1.13
C VAL A 12 7.68 -4.24 -0.07
N LYS A 13 8.16 -3.08 0.39
CA LYS A 13 9.13 -2.98 1.49
C LYS A 13 8.58 -3.61 2.79
N LEU A 14 7.31 -3.35 3.12
CA LEU A 14 6.65 -3.91 4.30
C LEU A 14 6.43 -5.42 4.19
N LYS A 15 6.07 -5.94 3.02
CA LYS A 15 5.96 -7.39 2.79
C LYS A 15 7.29 -8.09 2.95
N LYS A 16 8.36 -7.56 2.35
CA LYS A 16 9.73 -8.07 2.52
C LYS A 16 10.13 -8.10 4.00
N LYS A 17 9.89 -7.00 4.73
CA LYS A 17 10.20 -6.90 6.17
C LYS A 17 9.41 -7.87 7.04
N ILE A 18 8.14 -8.12 6.72
CA ILE A 18 7.32 -9.13 7.41
C ILE A 18 7.84 -10.54 7.12
N GLY A 19 8.21 -10.83 5.86
CA GLY A 19 8.77 -12.13 5.47
C GLY A 19 10.05 -12.45 6.24
N VAL A 20 11.01 -11.52 6.27
CA VAL A 20 12.26 -11.66 7.04
C VAL A 20 11.98 -11.87 8.53
N LYS A 21 11.11 -11.04 9.14
CA LYS A 21 10.77 -11.21 10.56
C LYS A 21 10.01 -12.51 10.86
N LEU A 22 9.30 -13.08 9.88
CA LEU A 22 8.59 -14.35 10.05
C LEU A 22 9.55 -15.54 10.02
N THR A 23 10.58 -15.48 9.16
CA THR A 23 11.61 -16.52 9.07
C THR A 23 12.61 -16.46 10.23
N ASP A 24 12.92 -15.27 10.74
CA ASP A 24 13.85 -15.08 11.85
C ASP A 24 13.26 -15.46 13.23
N GLN A 25 11.94 -15.52 13.34
CA GLN A 25 11.24 -15.71 14.61
C GLN A 25 10.61 -17.10 14.70
N GLY A 26 11.45 -18.13 14.86
CA GLY A 26 11.01 -19.52 15.07
C GLY A 26 10.18 -19.77 16.33
N ASN A 27 10.04 -18.79 17.25
CA ASN A 27 9.28 -18.96 18.51
C ASN A 27 8.64 -17.67 19.09
N GLN A 28 8.65 -16.53 18.38
CA GLN A 28 7.98 -15.31 18.87
C GLN A 28 6.60 -15.17 18.23
N GLU A 29 5.70 -16.09 18.58
CA GLU A 29 4.27 -15.99 18.27
C GLU A 29 3.72 -14.63 18.72
N GLY A 30 3.68 -13.67 17.80
CA GLY A 30 3.10 -12.36 18.06
C GLY A 30 4.02 -11.37 18.78
N GLY A 31 5.29 -11.26 18.37
CA GLY A 31 6.08 -10.07 18.70
C GLY A 31 5.29 -8.78 18.37
N ALA A 32 5.23 -7.83 19.30
CA ALA A 32 4.49 -6.56 19.12
C ALA A 32 4.91 -5.82 17.83
N ASP A 33 6.16 -6.03 17.43
CA ASP A 33 6.77 -5.61 16.18
C ASP A 33 6.13 -6.23 14.92
N LEU A 34 5.88 -7.54 14.91
CA LEU A 34 5.25 -8.19 13.77
C LEU A 34 3.80 -7.71 13.64
N ARG A 35 3.11 -7.52 14.77
CA ARG A 35 1.77 -6.92 14.82
C ARG A 35 1.78 -5.48 14.28
N SER A 36 2.75 -4.66 14.67
CA SER A 36 2.87 -3.27 14.20
C SER A 36 3.14 -3.20 12.69
N LEU A 37 4.00 -4.07 12.16
CA LEU A 37 4.28 -4.19 10.73
C LEU A 37 3.05 -4.63 9.93
N LYS A 38 2.34 -5.66 10.39
CA LYS A 38 1.07 -6.11 9.76
C LYS A 38 0.03 -4.98 9.75
N LYS A 39 -0.10 -4.23 10.86
CA LYS A 39 -1.00 -3.05 10.92
C LYS A 39 -0.60 -1.98 9.91
N ARG A 40 0.69 -1.66 9.79
CA ARG A 40 1.21 -0.69 8.82
C ARG A 40 0.94 -1.12 7.38
N LEU A 41 1.15 -2.41 7.07
CA LEU A 41 0.83 -2.97 5.75
C LEU A 41 -0.65 -2.79 5.39
N LYS A 42 -1.57 -3.10 6.34
CA LYS A 42 -3.01 -2.92 6.11
C LYS A 42 -3.39 -1.45 5.89
N ARG A 43 -2.73 -0.50 6.57
CA ARG A 43 -2.96 0.95 6.35
C ARG A 43 -2.54 1.37 4.95
N GLU A 44 -1.37 0.95 4.48
CA GLU A 44 -0.91 1.26 3.12
C GLU A 44 -1.81 0.65 2.05
N GLN A 45 -2.26 -0.58 2.24
CA GLN A 45 -3.25 -1.21 1.34
C GLN A 45 -4.57 -0.42 1.28
N ARG A 46 -5.07 0.06 2.42
CA ARG A 46 -6.28 0.91 2.46
C ARG A 46 -6.05 2.23 1.73
N LYS A 47 -4.91 2.89 1.96
CA LYS A 47 -4.53 4.14 1.27
C LYS A 47 -4.48 3.93 -0.25
N ARG A 48 -3.86 2.83 -0.70
CA ARG A 48 -3.83 2.46 -2.13
C ARG A 48 -5.23 2.26 -2.70
N ARG A 49 -6.10 1.52 -2.01
CA ARG A 49 -7.51 1.33 -2.41
C ARG A 49 -8.27 2.66 -2.50
N ALA A 50 -8.11 3.54 -1.51
CA ALA A 50 -8.75 4.85 -1.51
C ALA A 50 -8.27 5.72 -2.68
N LEU A 51 -6.97 5.71 -2.99
CA LEU A 51 -6.42 6.42 -4.16
C LEU A 51 -6.96 5.85 -5.47
N VAL A 52 -7.06 4.52 -5.60
CA VAL A 52 -7.66 3.87 -6.79
C VAL A 52 -9.12 4.27 -6.94
N GLN A 53 -9.90 4.24 -5.85
CA GLN A 53 -11.30 4.67 -5.87
C GLN A 53 -11.44 6.16 -6.24
N ARG A 54 -10.58 7.02 -5.69
CA ARG A 54 -10.56 8.45 -6.05
C ARG A 54 -10.26 8.66 -7.52
N LYS A 55 -9.27 7.94 -8.07
CA LYS A 55 -8.96 7.97 -9.50
C LYS A 55 -10.13 7.45 -10.34
N LYS A 56 -10.78 6.36 -9.93
CA LYS A 56 -11.99 5.84 -10.60
C LYS A 56 -13.12 6.86 -10.61
N ARG A 57 -13.39 7.52 -9.47
CA ARG A 57 -14.41 8.58 -9.37
C ARG A 57 -14.08 9.79 -10.22
N ALA A 58 -12.83 10.25 -10.22
CA ALA A 58 -12.39 11.34 -11.09
C ALA A 58 -12.51 10.98 -12.58
N ALA A 59 -12.17 9.73 -12.96
CA ALA A 59 -12.36 9.24 -14.31
C ALA A 59 -13.86 9.14 -14.69
N GLY A 60 -14.70 8.68 -13.76
CA GLY A 60 -16.16 8.64 -13.94
C GLY A 60 -16.80 10.04 -13.99
N SER A 61 -16.25 11.02 -13.29
CA SER A 61 -16.65 12.43 -13.38
C SER A 61 -16.27 13.05 -14.72
N LYS A 62 -15.14 12.65 -15.31
CA LYS A 62 -14.79 13.04 -16.69
C LYS A 62 -15.68 12.36 -17.74
N GLY A 63 -16.19 11.16 -17.46
CA GLY A 63 -17.19 10.49 -18.30
C GLY A 63 -18.57 11.13 -18.20
N ALA A 64 -19.04 11.46 -16.99
CA ALA A 64 -20.35 12.08 -16.78
C ALA A 64 -20.43 13.53 -17.29
N ALA A 65 -19.31 14.28 -17.29
CA ALA A 65 -19.26 15.62 -17.88
C ALA A 65 -19.19 15.63 -19.42
N ALA A 66 -18.90 14.49 -20.07
CA ALA A 66 -18.84 14.37 -21.52
C ALA A 66 -20.17 13.91 -22.15
N THR A 67 -21.14 13.50 -21.33
CA THR A 67 -22.47 13.03 -21.77
C THR A 67 -23.60 14.03 -21.50
N SER A 68 -23.27 15.27 -21.11
CA SER A 68 -24.23 16.37 -20.94
C SER A 68 -23.85 17.61 -21.76
N ALA A 69 -23.38 17.41 -22.99
CA ALA A 69 -23.17 18.45 -23.99
C ALA A 69 -23.82 18.01 -25.31
#